data_AF-A0A536XEJ8-F1
#
_entry.id   AF-A0A536XEJ8-F1
#
_cell.length_a   1.000
_cell.length_b   1.000
_cell.length_c   1.000
_cell.angle_alpha   90.00
_cell.angle_beta   90.00
_cell.angle_gamma   90.00
#
_symmetry.space_group_name_H-M   'P 1'
#
loop_
_entity.id
_entity.type
_entity.pdbx_description
1 polymer ?
#
loop_
_entity_poly.entity_id
_entity_poly.type
_entity_poly.pdbx_seq_one_letter_code
_entity_poly.pdbx_strand_id
1 'polypeptide(L)'
;IVVSERGGVPILVKYVANVSVGSIPRQGIVGQDDDDDVVTGIVLMRKGENPSQVLKAVKDKVESLNATGLPRGATIAPFYDRTWLIDRTLTTVFTNLVEGAALVTLVLLLFLGNLRAAFIVALVIPLSLLATFLGLTWVGIPANLLSLGAMDFGIIVDGAVIVVENVFRKLSEEAQDRTPRIQRILEAAVEVGRPTLFSMLIIIAAHIPIFTLQRHEGRIFAPMAWSVTSALVGSLILSLTLVPLLCLWMLPKNLPERENALVRACKRVYEPALAWAIDNKKKVLGTALAALAASLAVVPKLGCGRPEDGTDPKPINMCEILVSLKPESHWRGGASKRQLIDEMDKSMSRFPGIEPSFSQPIRDNVLESISQIDGQIVIKVFGEDLDLLRNQAEQVLNAVKDVRGVKRAFVDRLGELPQLLIRVDREAAARYGLNVADIQDVIEMVLGGKPATQLWEGERHYAVSVRLADPQRTVSNLRSITVST
;
A
#
# COMPACT_ATOMS: atom_id res chain seq x y z
N ILE A 1 -18.21 -24.85 47.00
CA ILE A 1 -19.29 -23.84 46.91
C ILE A 1 -20.58 -24.47 47.41
N VAL A 2 -21.19 -23.88 48.45
CA VAL A 2 -22.49 -24.29 49.01
C VAL A 2 -23.58 -23.57 48.21
N VAL A 3 -24.58 -24.30 47.74
CA VAL A 3 -25.70 -23.77 46.94
C VAL A 3 -26.94 -23.57 47.81
N SER A 4 -27.17 -24.46 48.78
CA SER A 4 -28.30 -24.39 49.72
C SER A 4 -27.98 -25.22 50.97
N GLU A 5 -28.80 -25.10 52.01
CA GLU A 5 -28.69 -25.86 53.25
C GLU A 5 -30.07 -26.39 53.64
N ARG A 6 -30.14 -27.68 54.04
CA ARG A 6 -31.37 -28.28 54.56
C ARG A 6 -31.08 -28.94 55.89
N GLY A 7 -31.65 -28.39 56.97
CA GLY A 7 -31.55 -28.96 58.32
C GLY A 7 -30.11 -29.15 58.82
N GLY A 8 -29.21 -28.18 58.57
CA GLY A 8 -27.80 -28.27 58.97
C GLY A 8 -26.88 -29.00 57.99
N VAL A 9 -27.41 -29.62 56.93
CA VAL A 9 -26.60 -30.32 55.91
C VAL A 9 -26.43 -29.43 54.67
N PRO A 10 -25.18 -29.07 54.30
CA PRO A 10 -24.93 -28.24 53.13
C PRO A 10 -25.05 -29.03 51.82
N ILE A 11 -25.77 -28.48 50.84
CA ILE A 11 -25.85 -28.96 49.47
C ILE A 11 -24.79 -28.22 48.66
N LEU A 12 -23.77 -28.97 48.19
CA LEU A 12 -22.65 -28.44 47.42
C LEU A 12 -22.92 -28.49 45.91
N VAL A 13 -22.28 -27.62 45.14
CA VAL A 13 -22.39 -27.58 43.66
C VAL A 13 -22.12 -28.95 43.03
N LYS A 14 -21.15 -29.71 43.56
CA LYS A 14 -20.79 -31.05 43.06
C LYS A 14 -21.95 -32.07 43.09
N TYR A 15 -23.00 -31.81 43.86
CA TYR A 15 -24.18 -32.70 43.94
C TYR A 15 -25.25 -32.34 42.91
N VAL A 16 -25.18 -31.17 42.27
CA VAL A 16 -26.19 -30.67 41.33
C VAL A 16 -25.63 -30.34 39.95
N ALA A 17 -24.31 -30.25 39.79
CA ALA A 17 -23.65 -29.96 38.53
C ALA A 17 -22.28 -30.64 38.42
N ASN A 18 -21.89 -30.95 37.17
CA ASN A 18 -20.52 -31.34 36.84
C ASN A 18 -19.68 -30.08 36.58
N VAL A 19 -18.54 -29.99 37.26
CA VAL A 19 -17.59 -28.88 37.09
C VAL A 19 -16.43 -29.37 36.24
N SER A 20 -16.26 -28.76 35.07
CA SER A 20 -15.19 -29.08 34.14
C SER A 20 -14.60 -27.80 33.55
N VAL A 21 -13.31 -27.83 33.22
CA VAL A 21 -12.68 -26.78 32.41
C VAL A 21 -13.23 -26.88 30.98
N GLY A 22 -13.68 -25.75 30.44
CA GLY A 22 -14.21 -25.67 29.08
C GLY A 22 -13.79 -24.36 28.42
N SER A 23 -14.20 -24.18 27.16
CA SER A 23 -13.94 -22.96 26.39
C SER A 23 -15.20 -22.10 26.28
N ILE A 24 -14.98 -20.79 26.18
CA ILE A 24 -15.99 -19.86 25.67
C ILE A 24 -16.27 -20.14 24.19
N PRO A 25 -17.44 -19.78 23.65
CA PRO A 25 -17.69 -19.83 22.21
C PRO A 25 -16.60 -19.06 21.46
N ARG A 26 -15.97 -19.72 20.49
CA ARG A 26 -14.92 -19.11 19.66
C ARG A 26 -15.53 -18.02 18.80
N GLN A 27 -14.85 -16.87 18.70
CA GLN A 27 -15.24 -15.79 17.79
C GLN A 27 -14.62 -15.94 16.40
N GLY A 28 -13.64 -16.82 16.25
CA GLY A 28 -12.96 -17.14 15.00
C GLY A 28 -12.14 -18.42 15.13
N ILE A 29 -11.72 -18.96 14.00
CA ILE A 29 -10.86 -20.14 13.89
C ILE A 29 -9.70 -19.75 12.97
N VAL A 30 -8.49 -20.21 13.29
CA VAL A 30 -7.32 -20.01 12.45
C VAL A 30 -6.69 -21.37 12.18
N GLY A 31 -6.41 -21.64 10.91
CA GLY A 31 -5.64 -22.80 10.46
C GLY A 31 -4.37 -22.35 9.73
N GLN A 32 -3.41 -23.24 9.60
CA GLN A 32 -2.20 -23.03 8.82
C GLN A 32 -1.83 -24.32 8.07
N ASP A 33 -1.73 -24.22 6.74
CA ASP A 33 -1.38 -25.35 5.87
C ASP A 33 -2.29 -26.57 6.10
N ASP A 34 -1.76 -27.67 6.66
CA ASP A 34 -2.50 -28.90 6.96
C ASP A 34 -3.01 -28.95 8.42
N ASP A 35 -2.71 -27.94 9.25
CA ASP A 35 -3.17 -27.84 10.63
C ASP A 35 -4.41 -26.95 10.75
N ASP A 36 -5.54 -27.57 11.11
CA ASP A 36 -6.86 -26.92 11.14
C ASP A 36 -7.11 -26.04 12.38
N ASP A 37 -6.23 -26.06 13.39
CA ASP A 37 -6.40 -25.31 14.64
C ASP A 37 -5.05 -24.84 15.20
N VAL A 38 -4.73 -23.56 14.96
CA VAL A 38 -3.51 -22.90 15.45
C VAL A 38 -3.82 -21.62 16.22
N VAL A 39 -2.91 -21.24 17.10
CA VAL A 39 -3.01 -19.97 17.85
C VAL A 39 -2.15 -18.92 17.16
N THR A 40 -2.79 -17.83 16.74
CA THR A 40 -2.13 -16.75 16.00
C THR A 40 -2.20 -15.43 16.77
N GLY A 41 -1.13 -14.64 16.67
CA GLY A 41 -1.08 -13.27 17.15
C GLY A 41 -0.67 -12.32 16.03
N ILE A 42 -1.34 -11.17 15.94
CA ILE A 42 -1.03 -10.12 14.96
C ILE A 42 -0.49 -8.91 15.71
N VAL A 43 0.68 -8.42 15.28
CA VAL A 43 1.29 -7.21 15.83
C VAL A 43 0.80 -6.00 15.05
N LEU A 44 0.03 -5.14 15.71
CA LEU A 44 -0.40 -3.87 15.15
C LEU A 44 0.61 -2.78 15.47
N MET A 45 1.07 -2.09 14.43
CA MET A 45 1.98 -0.96 14.56
C MET A 45 1.20 0.31 14.89
N ARG A 46 1.74 1.16 15.77
CA ARG A 46 1.17 2.50 16.01
C ARG A 46 1.23 3.34 14.73
N LYS A 47 0.19 4.14 14.52
CA LYS A 47 0.11 5.04 13.35
C LYS A 47 1.27 6.04 13.36
N GLY A 48 1.97 6.13 12.23
CA GLY A 48 3.09 7.06 12.03
C GLY A 48 4.47 6.54 12.45
N GLU A 49 4.56 5.37 13.10
CA GLU A 49 5.84 4.73 13.43
C GLU A 49 6.55 4.18 12.18
N ASN A 50 7.87 4.00 12.29
CA ASN A 50 8.68 3.42 11.22
C ASN A 50 8.57 1.88 11.22
N PRO A 51 8.03 1.26 10.15
CA PRO A 51 7.87 -0.19 10.09
C PRO A 51 9.19 -0.95 10.24
N SER A 52 10.28 -0.48 9.63
CA SER A 52 11.56 -1.19 9.65
C SER A 52 12.15 -1.25 11.06
N GLN A 53 12.00 -0.19 11.85
CA GLN A 53 12.50 -0.16 13.23
C GLN A 53 11.64 -1.03 14.14
N VAL A 54 10.31 -0.91 14.04
CA VAL A 54 9.38 -1.69 14.86
C VAL A 54 9.50 -3.18 14.55
N LEU A 55 9.54 -3.57 13.27
CA LEU A 55 9.67 -4.97 12.86
C LEU A 55 10.99 -5.58 13.32
N LYS A 56 12.09 -4.82 13.27
CA LYS A 56 13.38 -5.28 13.80
C LYS A 56 13.28 -5.54 15.30
N ALA A 57 12.77 -4.58 16.07
CA ALA A 57 12.62 -4.74 17.52
C ALA A 57 11.70 -5.92 17.89
N VAL A 58 10.62 -6.13 17.13
CA VAL A 58 9.72 -7.28 17.31
C VAL A 58 10.43 -8.59 17.02
N LYS A 59 11.20 -8.69 15.92
CA LYS A 59 11.98 -9.89 15.58
C LYS A 59 13.02 -10.22 16.63
N ASP A 60 13.82 -9.24 17.04
CA ASP A 60 14.82 -9.40 18.10
C ASP A 60 14.16 -9.94 19.39
N LYS A 61 12.95 -9.44 19.72
CA LYS A 61 12.20 -9.91 20.87
C LYS A 61 11.64 -11.33 20.69
N VAL A 62 11.12 -11.66 19.51
CA VAL A 62 10.62 -13.01 19.19
C VAL A 62 11.75 -14.04 19.24
N GLU A 63 12.92 -13.71 18.70
CA GLU A 63 14.11 -14.57 18.79
C GLU A 63 14.52 -14.79 20.25
N SER A 64 14.52 -13.74 21.07
CA SER A 64 14.81 -13.87 22.51
C SER A 64 13.82 -14.79 23.24
N LEU A 65 12.53 -14.74 22.88
CA LEU A 65 11.48 -15.58 23.47
C LEU A 65 11.62 -17.03 23.03
N ASN A 66 11.91 -17.28 21.75
CA ASN A 66 12.16 -18.62 21.23
C ASN A 66 13.39 -19.27 21.89
N ALA A 67 14.40 -18.49 22.29
CA ALA A 67 15.61 -19.01 22.91
C ALA A 67 15.42 -19.44 24.38
N THR A 68 14.68 -18.66 25.19
CA THR A 68 14.62 -18.88 26.66
C THR A 68 13.24 -18.68 27.29
N GLY A 69 12.29 -18.07 26.59
CA GLY A 69 11.01 -17.64 27.16
C GLY A 69 9.86 -18.63 26.98
N LEU A 70 9.99 -19.62 26.10
CA LEU A 70 8.89 -20.53 25.75
C LEU A 70 8.99 -21.90 26.43
N PRO A 71 7.85 -22.55 26.76
CA PRO A 71 7.81 -23.94 27.20
C PRO A 71 8.41 -24.89 26.15
N ARG A 72 8.92 -26.06 26.60
CA ARG A 72 9.45 -27.08 25.70
C ARG A 72 8.39 -27.51 24.68
N GLY A 73 8.73 -27.42 23.39
CA GLY A 73 7.84 -27.76 22.28
C GLY A 73 7.03 -26.60 21.71
N ALA A 74 7.11 -25.39 22.28
CA ALA A 74 6.47 -24.19 21.73
C ALA A 74 7.50 -23.33 20.97
N THR A 75 7.15 -22.92 19.75
CA THR A 75 7.97 -22.03 18.91
C THR A 75 7.10 -20.99 18.23
N ILE A 76 7.52 -19.73 18.25
CA ILE A 76 6.88 -18.65 17.50
C ILE A 76 7.49 -18.60 16.10
N ALA A 77 6.66 -18.86 15.08
CA ALA A 77 7.04 -18.77 13.67
C ALA A 77 6.22 -17.67 12.96
N PRO A 78 6.86 -16.70 12.28
CA PRO A 78 6.14 -15.68 11.53
C PRO A 78 5.61 -16.24 10.21
N PHE A 79 4.30 -16.09 9.95
CA PHE A 79 3.67 -16.46 8.68
C PHE A 79 3.56 -15.28 7.71
N TYR A 80 3.51 -14.05 8.23
CA TYR A 80 3.46 -12.81 7.45
C TYR A 80 4.49 -11.80 7.96
N ASP A 81 5.42 -11.42 7.08
CA ASP A 81 6.52 -10.51 7.40
C ASP A 81 6.68 -9.43 6.34
N ARG A 82 6.44 -8.17 6.73
CA ARG A 82 6.55 -7.01 5.85
C ARG A 82 8.00 -6.62 5.54
N THR A 83 8.99 -7.09 6.31
CA THR A 83 10.41 -6.75 6.07
C THR A 83 10.85 -7.15 4.67
N TRP A 84 10.45 -8.34 4.20
CA TRP A 84 10.80 -8.81 2.85
C TRP A 84 10.34 -7.83 1.76
N LEU A 85 9.12 -7.29 1.87
CA LEU A 85 8.60 -6.32 0.92
C LEU A 85 9.39 -5.01 0.95
N ILE A 86 9.73 -4.54 2.15
CA ILE A 86 10.52 -3.31 2.33
C ILE A 86 11.92 -3.50 1.73
N ASP A 87 12.61 -4.59 2.03
CA ASP A 87 13.96 -4.87 1.54
C ASP A 87 13.99 -5.04 0.02
N ARG A 88 13.01 -5.77 -0.53
CA ARG A 88 12.87 -5.93 -1.99
C ARG A 88 12.63 -4.60 -2.67
N THR A 89 11.79 -3.77 -2.07
CA THR A 89 11.48 -2.42 -2.54
C THR A 89 12.73 -1.54 -2.55
N LEU A 90 13.46 -1.47 -1.44
CA LEU A 90 14.69 -0.67 -1.32
C LEU A 90 15.77 -1.12 -2.32
N THR A 91 15.96 -2.43 -2.45
CA THR A 91 16.92 -3.00 -3.42
C THR A 91 16.55 -2.64 -4.85
N THR A 92 15.25 -2.69 -5.18
CA THR A 92 14.77 -2.33 -6.52
C THR A 92 14.96 -0.84 -6.81
N VAL A 93 14.65 0.05 -5.85
CA VAL A 93 14.91 1.49 -5.99
C VAL A 93 16.39 1.74 -6.21
N PHE A 94 17.26 1.16 -5.37
CA PHE A 94 18.69 1.38 -5.45
C PHE A 94 19.27 0.87 -6.78
N THR A 95 18.83 -0.30 -7.23
CA THR A 95 19.26 -0.85 -8.52
C THR A 95 18.84 0.06 -9.67
N ASN A 96 17.57 0.48 -9.70
CA ASN A 96 17.06 1.40 -10.72
C ASN A 96 17.76 2.78 -10.67
N LEU A 97 18.11 3.26 -9.48
CA LEU A 97 18.84 4.50 -9.26
C LEU A 97 20.25 4.43 -9.86
N VAL A 98 20.96 3.33 -9.59
CA VAL A 98 22.32 3.09 -10.10
C VAL A 98 22.29 2.87 -11.61
N GLU A 99 21.37 2.04 -12.12
CA GLU A 99 21.20 1.79 -13.55
C GLU A 99 20.83 3.06 -14.32
N GLY A 100 19.89 3.85 -13.78
CA GLY A 100 19.48 5.13 -14.36
C GLY A 100 20.63 6.14 -14.39
N ALA A 101 21.36 6.29 -13.29
CA ALA A 101 22.53 7.17 -13.22
C ALA A 101 23.66 6.72 -14.16
N ALA A 102 23.91 5.42 -14.27
CA ALA A 102 24.87 4.84 -15.20
C ALA A 102 24.47 5.09 -16.66
N LEU A 103 23.19 4.93 -17.00
CA LEU A 103 22.66 5.18 -18.34
C LEU A 103 22.78 6.66 -18.72
N VAL A 104 22.38 7.57 -17.83
CA VAL A 104 22.55 9.02 -18.05
C VAL A 104 24.03 9.37 -18.24
N THR A 105 24.91 8.85 -17.37
CA THR A 105 26.36 9.10 -17.48
C THR A 105 26.94 8.55 -18.78
N LEU A 106 26.50 7.36 -19.22
CA LEU A 106 26.91 6.75 -20.48
C LEU A 106 26.46 7.60 -21.67
N VAL A 107 25.20 8.04 -21.69
CA VAL A 107 24.68 8.91 -22.76
C VAL A 107 25.47 10.22 -22.79
N LEU A 108 25.73 10.85 -21.65
CA LEU A 108 26.54 12.08 -21.59
C LEU A 108 27.98 11.86 -22.07
N LEU A 109 28.59 10.72 -21.72
CA LEU A 109 29.91 10.37 -22.22
C LEU A 109 29.91 10.22 -23.76
N LEU A 110 28.87 9.59 -24.32
CA LEU A 110 28.71 9.40 -25.77
C LEU A 110 28.48 10.72 -26.51
N PHE A 111 27.81 11.70 -25.91
CA PHE A 111 27.56 13.00 -26.54
C PHE A 111 28.72 13.99 -26.34
N LEU A 112 29.19 14.19 -25.10
CA LEU A 112 30.24 15.17 -24.79
C LEU A 112 31.64 14.67 -25.15
N GLY A 113 31.88 13.36 -25.21
CA GLY A 113 33.18 12.78 -25.57
C GLY A 113 34.29 13.04 -24.54
N ASN A 114 33.95 13.56 -23.35
CA ASN A 114 34.88 13.88 -22.28
C ASN A 114 34.44 13.27 -20.95
N LEU A 115 35.24 12.31 -20.46
CA LEU A 115 35.00 11.61 -19.19
C LEU A 115 34.90 12.55 -17.98
N ARG A 116 35.64 13.67 -17.99
CA ARG A 116 35.60 14.62 -16.87
C ARG A 116 34.29 15.41 -16.86
N ALA A 117 33.83 15.85 -18.03
CA ALA A 117 32.56 16.55 -18.16
C ALA A 117 31.38 15.65 -17.77
N ALA A 118 31.37 14.39 -18.23
CA ALA A 118 30.39 13.39 -17.83
C ALA A 118 30.43 13.12 -16.32
N PHE A 119 31.62 13.03 -15.72
CA PHE A 119 31.77 12.83 -14.27
C PHE A 119 31.24 14.01 -13.44
N ILE A 120 31.45 15.25 -13.89
CA ILE A 120 30.89 16.45 -13.21
C ILE A 120 29.38 16.35 -13.13
N VAL A 121 28.71 16.01 -14.24
CA VAL A 121 27.24 15.85 -14.26
C VAL A 121 26.80 14.62 -13.44
N ALA A 122 27.53 13.51 -13.52
CA ALA A 122 27.23 12.31 -12.74
C ALA A 122 27.29 12.57 -11.22
N LEU A 123 28.16 13.47 -10.77
CA LEU A 123 28.26 13.88 -9.37
C LEU A 123 27.06 14.73 -8.90
N VAL A 124 26.37 15.42 -9.81
CA VAL A 124 25.16 16.19 -9.48
C VAL A 124 24.02 15.26 -9.06
N ILE A 125 23.90 14.07 -9.66
CA ILE A 125 22.85 13.10 -9.34
C ILE A 125 22.81 12.76 -7.84
N PRO A 126 23.86 12.21 -7.20
CA PRO A 126 23.83 11.88 -5.77
C PRO A 126 23.65 13.10 -4.86
N LEU A 127 24.17 14.27 -5.26
CA LEU A 127 24.04 15.50 -4.49
C LEU A 127 22.62 16.07 -4.54
N SER A 128 21.95 16.01 -5.68
CA SER A 128 20.53 16.37 -5.83
C SER A 128 19.63 15.40 -5.07
N LEU A 129 19.96 14.11 -5.05
CA LEU A 129 19.26 13.11 -4.22
C LEU A 129 19.42 13.38 -2.73
N LEU A 130 20.60 13.84 -2.29
CA LEU A 130 20.78 14.28 -0.92
C LEU A 130 19.84 15.45 -0.57
N ALA A 131 19.68 16.42 -1.48
CA ALA A 131 18.71 17.50 -1.31
C ALA A 131 17.26 16.98 -1.22
N THR A 132 16.90 15.94 -1.98
CA THR A 132 15.62 15.23 -1.86
C THR A 132 15.43 14.64 -0.46
N PHE A 133 16.41 13.90 0.05
CA PHE A 133 16.30 13.31 1.39
C PHE A 133 16.18 14.38 2.47
N LEU A 134 16.96 15.47 2.38
CA LEU A 134 16.85 16.61 3.28
C LEU A 134 15.44 17.22 3.25
N GLY A 135 14.90 17.46 2.06
CA GLY A 135 13.53 17.97 1.89
C GLY A 135 12.46 17.06 2.50
N LEU A 136 12.52 15.77 2.22
CA LEU A 136 11.58 14.79 2.80
C LEU A 136 11.68 14.70 4.32
N THR A 137 12.90 14.69 4.86
CA THR A 137 13.11 14.69 6.32
C THR A 137 12.61 15.97 6.98
N TRP A 138 12.73 17.12 6.32
CA TRP A 138 12.24 18.40 6.84
C TRP A 138 10.72 18.45 6.93
N VAL A 139 10.03 17.85 5.95
CA VAL A 139 8.56 17.74 5.94
C VAL A 139 8.06 16.58 6.82
N GLY A 140 8.94 15.66 7.22
CA GLY A 140 8.59 14.49 8.03
C GLY A 140 7.88 13.38 7.24
N ILE A 141 8.09 13.31 5.93
CA ILE A 141 7.48 12.30 5.06
C ILE A 141 8.48 11.15 4.82
N PRO A 142 8.07 9.88 4.96
CA PRO A 142 8.96 8.75 4.71
C PRO A 142 9.32 8.65 3.23
N ALA A 143 10.60 8.40 2.94
CA ALA A 143 11.06 8.09 1.59
C ALA A 143 10.56 6.68 1.20
N ASN A 144 9.66 6.61 0.23
CA ASN A 144 9.06 5.36 -0.24
C ASN A 144 9.34 5.13 -1.74
N LEU A 145 9.00 3.94 -2.23
CA LEU A 145 9.19 3.55 -3.63
C LEU A 145 8.53 4.52 -4.60
N LEU A 146 7.33 5.00 -4.27
CA LEU A 146 6.56 5.86 -5.15
C LEU A 146 7.20 7.26 -5.24
N SER A 147 7.75 7.77 -4.14
CA SER A 147 8.43 9.08 -4.12
C SER A 147 9.80 9.04 -4.81
N LEU A 148 10.55 7.95 -4.68
CA LEU A 148 11.90 7.83 -5.25
C LEU A 148 11.88 7.28 -6.68
N GLY A 149 10.98 6.34 -6.97
CA GLY A 149 10.87 5.67 -8.27
C GLY A 149 10.29 6.55 -9.38
N ALA A 150 9.66 7.67 -9.02
CA ALA A 150 9.16 8.64 -9.99
C ALA A 150 10.18 9.74 -10.32
N MET A 151 11.40 9.70 -9.78
CA MET A 151 12.43 10.67 -10.11
C MET A 151 13.02 10.41 -11.49
N ASP A 152 12.83 11.36 -12.39
CA ASP A 152 13.50 11.39 -13.69
C ASP A 152 14.86 12.07 -13.56
N PHE A 153 15.93 11.29 -13.61
CA PHE A 153 17.30 11.81 -13.56
C PHE A 153 17.59 12.79 -14.68
N GLY A 154 17.00 12.61 -15.86
CA GLY A 154 17.18 13.50 -17.00
C GLY A 154 16.77 14.92 -16.65
N ILE A 155 15.61 15.09 -16.02
CA ILE A 155 15.13 16.40 -15.56
C ILE A 155 16.04 16.95 -14.45
N ILE A 156 16.51 16.10 -13.54
CA ILE A 156 17.39 16.53 -12.44
C ILE A 156 18.73 17.02 -12.97
N VAL A 157 19.35 16.35 -13.95
CA VAL A 157 20.68 16.74 -14.45
C VAL A 157 20.66 17.81 -15.54
N ASP A 158 19.50 18.13 -16.12
CA ASP A 158 19.35 19.02 -17.29
C ASP A 158 20.13 20.34 -17.13
N GLY A 159 19.93 21.06 -16.02
CA GLY A 159 20.63 22.32 -15.79
C GLY A 159 22.15 22.17 -15.68
N ALA A 160 22.63 21.08 -15.06
CA ALA A 160 24.06 20.80 -14.99
C ALA A 160 24.62 20.50 -16.38
N VAL A 161 23.89 19.74 -17.21
CA VAL A 161 24.28 19.44 -18.60
C VAL A 161 24.38 20.72 -19.42
N ILE A 162 23.36 21.60 -19.37
CA ILE A 162 23.35 22.87 -20.13
C ILE A 162 24.53 23.76 -19.74
N VAL A 163 24.83 23.87 -18.44
CA VAL A 163 25.97 24.68 -17.96
C VAL A 163 27.31 24.06 -18.39
N VAL A 164 27.49 22.75 -18.22
CA VAL A 164 28.73 22.05 -18.64
C VAL A 164 28.92 22.17 -20.15
N GLU A 165 27.87 21.98 -20.94
CA GLU A 165 27.91 22.08 -22.40
C GLU A 165 28.26 23.49 -22.86
N ASN A 166 27.62 24.53 -22.28
CA ASN A 166 27.92 25.90 -22.66
C ASN A 166 29.36 26.28 -22.26
N VAL A 167 29.82 25.88 -21.08
CA VAL A 167 31.20 26.08 -20.65
C VAL A 167 32.17 25.35 -21.58
N PHE A 168 31.87 24.11 -21.97
CA PHE A 168 32.69 23.34 -22.89
C PHE A 168 32.77 24.02 -24.27
N ARG A 169 31.62 24.44 -24.81
CA ARG A 169 31.51 25.16 -26.09
C ARG A 169 32.33 26.46 -26.06
N LYS A 170 32.16 27.28 -25.03
CA LYS A 170 32.85 28.58 -24.89
C LYS A 170 34.36 28.46 -24.68
N LEU A 171 34.81 27.35 -24.05
CA LEU A 171 36.22 27.03 -23.89
C LEU A 171 36.83 26.40 -25.16
N SER A 172 36.01 25.80 -26.04
CA SER A 172 36.45 25.29 -27.33
C SER A 172 36.49 26.35 -28.43
N GLU A 173 35.62 27.37 -28.38
CA GLU A 173 35.61 28.51 -29.30
C GLU A 173 36.81 29.43 -29.03
N GLU A 174 37.82 29.35 -29.89
CA GLU A 174 39.05 30.15 -30.03
C GLU A 174 39.77 30.67 -28.76
N ALA A 175 41.04 30.28 -28.65
CA ALA A 175 42.04 30.73 -27.68
C ALA A 175 42.59 32.16 -27.95
N GLN A 176 41.96 32.94 -28.82
CA GLN A 176 42.41 34.29 -29.20
C GLN A 176 42.11 35.36 -28.15
N ASP A 177 41.21 35.07 -27.21
CA ASP A 177 40.81 36.00 -26.18
C ASP A 177 41.73 35.90 -24.95
N ARG A 178 42.38 37.03 -24.57
CA ARG A 178 43.27 37.13 -23.39
C ARG A 178 42.52 37.08 -22.05
N THR A 179 41.23 36.80 -22.07
CA THR A 179 40.38 36.80 -20.88
C THR A 179 40.78 35.65 -19.95
N PRO A 180 40.85 35.90 -18.62
CA PRO A 180 41.15 34.87 -17.64
C PRO A 180 40.14 33.72 -17.75
N ARG A 181 40.61 32.48 -17.63
CA ARG A 181 39.76 31.27 -17.71
C ARG A 181 38.54 31.32 -16.78
N ILE A 182 38.73 31.87 -15.57
CA ILE A 182 37.65 32.04 -14.59
C ILE A 182 36.54 32.93 -15.16
N GLN A 183 36.91 34.01 -15.85
CA GLN A 183 35.96 34.94 -16.43
C GLN A 183 35.19 34.31 -17.60
N ARG A 184 35.87 33.57 -18.48
CA ARG A 184 35.20 32.85 -19.59
C ARG A 184 34.19 31.81 -19.08
N ILE A 185 34.53 31.07 -18.02
CA ILE A 185 33.61 30.09 -17.41
C ILE A 185 32.43 30.81 -16.74
N LEU A 186 32.68 31.92 -16.04
CA LEU A 186 31.63 32.71 -15.40
C LEU A 186 30.67 33.31 -16.42
N GLU A 187 31.19 33.89 -17.51
CA GLU A 187 30.39 34.42 -18.61
C GLU A 187 29.51 33.33 -19.24
N ALA A 188 30.09 32.16 -19.52
CA ALA A 188 29.34 31.01 -20.02
C ALA A 188 28.25 30.54 -19.04
N ALA A 189 28.53 30.52 -17.73
CA ALA A 189 27.53 30.15 -16.73
C ALA A 189 26.41 31.19 -16.61
N VAL A 190 26.72 32.49 -16.68
CA VAL A 190 25.75 33.59 -16.59
C VAL A 190 24.85 33.63 -17.82
N GLU A 191 25.38 33.36 -19.00
CA GLU A 191 24.63 33.33 -20.28
C GLU A 191 23.46 32.33 -20.21
N VAL A 192 23.70 31.11 -19.71
CA VAL A 192 22.67 30.06 -19.58
C VAL A 192 21.99 30.04 -18.22
N GLY A 193 22.49 30.78 -17.23
CA GLY A 193 21.97 30.77 -15.86
C GLY A 193 20.52 31.24 -15.76
N ARG A 194 20.14 32.28 -16.51
CA ARG A 194 18.76 32.79 -16.51
C ARG A 194 17.78 31.82 -17.19
N PRO A 195 18.03 31.32 -18.42
CA PRO A 195 17.17 30.31 -19.05
C PRO A 195 17.01 29.03 -18.22
N THR A 196 18.10 28.50 -17.65
CA THR A 196 18.07 27.28 -16.83
C THR A 196 17.25 27.46 -15.55
N LEU A 197 17.40 28.60 -14.87
CA LEU A 197 16.59 28.94 -13.71
C LEU A 197 15.09 28.99 -14.03
N PHE A 198 14.70 29.65 -15.13
CA PHE A 198 13.29 29.70 -15.53
C PHE A 198 12.75 28.33 -15.94
N SER A 199 13.53 27.51 -16.66
CA SER A 199 13.16 26.13 -17.00
C SER A 199 12.83 25.31 -15.75
N MET A 200 13.72 25.31 -14.76
CA MET A 200 13.52 24.58 -13.50
C MET A 200 12.35 25.12 -12.68
N LEU A 201 12.16 26.44 -12.62
CA LEU A 201 11.00 27.03 -11.95
C LEU A 201 9.67 26.64 -12.61
N ILE A 202 9.63 26.54 -13.95
CA ILE A 202 8.44 26.08 -14.67
C ILE A 202 8.14 24.62 -14.32
N ILE A 203 9.16 23.75 -14.25
CA ILE A 203 8.97 22.35 -13.86
C ILE A 203 8.47 22.25 -12.42
N ILE A 204 9.05 23.02 -11.49
CA ILE A 204 8.58 23.08 -10.09
C ILE A 204 7.13 23.59 -10.04
N ALA A 205 6.81 24.64 -10.79
CA ALA A 205 5.45 25.18 -10.85
C ALA A 205 4.44 24.17 -11.41
N ALA A 206 4.84 23.34 -12.39
CA ALA A 206 4.02 22.28 -12.93
C ALA A 206 3.67 21.18 -11.90
N HIS A 207 4.46 21.04 -10.82
CA HIS A 207 4.16 20.10 -9.73
C HIS A 207 3.27 20.70 -8.64
N ILE A 208 3.05 22.03 -8.61
CA ILE A 208 2.20 22.69 -7.60
C ILE A 208 0.78 22.10 -7.53
N PRO A 209 0.10 21.79 -8.66
CA PRO A 209 -1.23 21.20 -8.62
C PRO A 209 -1.29 19.86 -7.87
N ILE A 210 -0.18 19.12 -7.75
CA ILE A 210 -0.17 17.85 -7.00
C ILE A 210 -0.39 18.12 -5.50
N PHE A 211 0.07 19.25 -4.98
CA PHE A 211 -0.16 19.64 -3.58
C PHE A 211 -1.61 20.05 -3.29
N THR A 212 -2.41 20.33 -4.32
CA THR A 212 -3.84 20.64 -4.15
C THR A 212 -4.70 19.39 -4.07
N LEU A 213 -4.15 18.21 -4.40
CA LEU A 213 -4.83 16.93 -4.24
C LEU A 213 -5.14 16.68 -2.76
N GLN A 214 -6.42 16.47 -2.46
CA GLN A 214 -6.90 16.22 -1.10
C GLN A 214 -7.01 14.71 -0.82
N ARG A 215 -7.21 14.35 0.46
CA ARG A 215 -7.46 12.97 0.92
C ARG A 215 -6.32 11.99 0.59
N HIS A 216 -6.65 10.79 0.09
CA HIS A 216 -5.72 9.70 -0.14
C HIS A 216 -4.83 9.95 -1.35
N GLU A 217 -5.37 10.53 -2.42
CA GLU A 217 -4.59 10.94 -3.60
C GLU A 217 -3.45 11.88 -3.19
N GLY A 218 -3.74 12.88 -2.36
CA GLY A 218 -2.72 13.76 -1.78
C GLY A 218 -1.68 13.01 -0.95
N ARG A 219 -2.08 12.04 -0.12
CA ARG A 219 -1.11 11.25 0.70
C ARG A 219 -0.20 10.37 -0.14
N ILE A 220 -0.66 9.88 -1.29
CA ILE A 220 0.12 9.03 -2.19
C ILE A 220 1.06 9.86 -3.06
N PHE A 221 0.58 10.97 -3.62
CA PHE A 221 1.32 11.77 -4.60
C PHE A 221 2.09 12.96 -4.01
N ALA A 222 1.72 13.49 -2.85
CA ALA A 222 2.48 14.59 -2.23
C ALA A 222 3.94 14.23 -1.89
N PRO A 223 4.26 13.01 -1.38
CA PRO A 223 5.65 12.61 -1.18
C PRO A 223 6.50 12.66 -2.47
N MET A 224 5.90 12.31 -3.60
CA MET A 224 6.55 12.41 -4.92
C MET A 224 6.76 13.88 -5.34
N ALA A 225 5.76 14.75 -5.14
CA ALA A 225 5.92 16.15 -5.48
C ALA A 225 7.00 16.84 -4.63
N TRP A 226 7.08 16.50 -3.33
CA TRP A 226 8.15 16.95 -2.45
C TRP A 226 9.52 16.45 -2.89
N SER A 227 9.64 15.16 -3.25
CA SER A 227 10.93 14.59 -3.64
C SER A 227 11.50 15.26 -4.88
N VAL A 228 10.69 15.44 -5.92
CA VAL A 228 11.07 16.09 -7.18
C VAL A 228 11.37 17.57 -6.96
N THR A 229 10.52 18.30 -6.22
CA THR A 229 10.74 19.73 -5.97
C THR A 229 12.05 19.98 -5.23
N SER A 230 12.32 19.21 -4.17
CA SER A 230 13.57 19.32 -3.42
C SER A 230 14.78 18.88 -4.25
N ALA A 231 14.65 17.87 -5.12
CA ALA A 231 15.70 17.47 -6.06
C ALA A 231 16.06 18.60 -7.02
N LEU A 232 15.05 19.25 -7.61
CA LEU A 232 15.22 20.31 -8.60
C LEU A 232 15.78 21.59 -7.98
N VAL A 233 15.33 21.96 -6.78
CA VAL A 233 15.92 23.09 -6.02
C VAL A 233 17.38 22.80 -5.70
N GLY A 234 17.69 21.58 -5.23
CA GLY A 234 19.06 21.14 -5.00
C GLY A 234 19.91 21.18 -6.27
N SER A 235 19.38 20.65 -7.38
CA SER A 235 20.04 20.65 -8.68
C SER A 235 20.31 22.06 -9.20
N LEU A 236 19.34 22.98 -9.10
CA LEU A 236 19.50 24.37 -9.51
C LEU A 236 20.65 25.06 -8.77
N ILE A 237 20.72 24.86 -7.46
CA ILE A 237 21.79 25.41 -6.63
C ILE A 237 23.13 24.82 -7.08
N LEU A 238 23.21 23.50 -7.25
CA LEU A 238 24.44 22.81 -7.65
C LEU A 238 24.87 23.16 -9.08
N SER A 239 23.94 23.34 -10.01
CA SER A 239 24.22 23.65 -11.41
C SER A 239 24.76 25.06 -11.60
N LEU A 240 24.33 26.03 -10.78
CA LEU A 240 24.80 27.41 -10.85
C LEU A 240 26.05 27.68 -9.98
N THR A 241 26.33 26.82 -9.00
CA THR A 241 27.45 27.03 -8.06
C THR A 241 28.55 25.98 -8.24
N LEU A 242 28.25 24.72 -7.95
CA LEU A 242 29.22 23.63 -7.93
C LEU A 242 29.71 23.25 -9.32
N VAL A 243 28.82 23.22 -10.31
CA VAL A 243 29.18 22.79 -11.69
C VAL A 243 30.22 23.72 -12.33
N PRO A 244 30.05 25.07 -12.35
CA PRO A 244 31.08 25.98 -12.85
C PRO A 244 32.42 25.85 -12.10
N LEU A 245 32.36 25.64 -10.79
CA LEU A 245 33.54 25.44 -9.95
C LEU A 245 34.29 24.15 -10.33
N LEU A 246 33.57 23.04 -10.51
CA LEU A 246 34.16 21.78 -10.94
C LEU A 246 34.68 21.84 -12.37
N CYS A 247 34.02 22.58 -13.26
CA CYS A 247 34.52 22.86 -14.60
C CYS A 247 35.87 23.61 -14.57
N LEU A 248 36.03 24.58 -13.67
CA LEU A 248 37.29 25.29 -13.48
C LEU A 248 38.40 24.35 -13.00
N TRP A 249 38.09 23.44 -12.07
CA TRP A 249 39.07 22.55 -11.45
C TRP A 249 39.44 21.35 -12.34
N MET A 250 38.47 20.71 -12.99
CA MET A 250 38.66 19.41 -13.65
C MET A 250 38.87 19.51 -15.17
N LEU A 251 38.31 20.52 -15.87
CA LEU A 251 38.46 20.57 -17.33
C LEU A 251 39.91 20.88 -17.74
N PRO A 252 40.44 20.23 -18.79
CA PRO A 252 41.78 20.52 -19.29
C PRO A 252 41.87 21.93 -19.92
N LYS A 253 43.08 22.51 -19.93
CA LYS A 253 43.32 23.88 -20.44
C LYS A 253 43.12 24.01 -21.95
N ASN A 254 43.37 22.94 -22.71
CA ASN A 254 43.16 22.89 -24.15
C ASN A 254 42.10 21.82 -24.44
N LEU A 255 40.90 22.28 -24.80
CA LEU A 255 39.83 21.41 -25.25
C LEU A 255 39.91 21.32 -26.78
N PRO A 256 40.04 20.12 -27.37
CA PRO A 256 40.07 19.98 -28.81
C PRO A 256 38.72 20.39 -29.39
N GLU A 257 38.74 21.19 -30.46
CA GLU A 257 37.58 21.67 -31.23
C GLU A 257 36.81 20.55 -31.98
N ARG A 258 37.07 19.28 -31.63
CA ARG A 258 36.52 18.14 -32.36
C ARG A 258 35.13 17.83 -31.84
N GLU A 259 34.13 18.18 -32.65
CA GLU A 259 32.79 17.64 -32.52
C GLU A 259 32.83 16.11 -32.50
N ASN A 260 32.09 15.54 -31.56
CA ASN A 260 32.01 14.11 -31.37
C ASN A 260 31.40 13.42 -32.61
N ALA A 261 31.86 12.22 -32.95
CA ALA A 261 31.44 11.53 -34.18
C ALA A 261 29.92 11.30 -34.24
N LEU A 262 29.33 11.02 -33.08
CA LEU A 262 27.89 10.83 -32.90
C LEU A 262 27.10 12.11 -33.21
N VAL A 263 27.54 13.25 -32.65
CA VAL A 263 26.91 14.56 -32.89
C VAL A 263 26.96 14.92 -34.38
N ARG A 264 28.09 14.66 -35.04
CA ARG A 264 28.24 14.89 -36.49
C ARG A 264 27.30 14.01 -37.31
N ALA A 265 27.11 12.75 -36.92
CA ALA A 265 26.16 11.85 -37.57
C ALA A 265 24.71 12.34 -37.39
N CYS A 266 24.34 12.80 -36.19
CA CYS A 266 23.02 13.38 -35.92
C CYS A 266 22.79 14.65 -36.76
N LYS A 267 23.78 15.56 -36.84
CA LYS A 267 23.68 16.79 -37.66
C LYS A 267 23.44 16.50 -39.14
N ARG A 268 24.12 15.48 -39.71
CA ARG A 268 23.90 15.07 -41.12
C ARG A 268 22.46 14.65 -41.42
N VAL A 269 21.74 14.13 -40.43
CA VAL A 269 20.32 13.78 -40.57
C VAL A 269 19.41 14.96 -40.25
N TYR A 270 19.75 15.73 -39.21
CA TYR A 270 18.94 16.84 -38.72
C TYR A 270 18.93 18.04 -39.67
N GLU A 271 20.07 18.46 -40.21
CA GLU A 271 20.20 19.62 -41.11
C GLU A 271 19.29 19.52 -42.36
N PRO A 272 19.30 18.42 -43.14
CA PRO A 272 18.40 18.31 -44.30
C PRO A 272 16.92 18.20 -43.88
N ALA A 273 16.62 17.54 -42.76
CA ALA A 273 15.26 17.45 -42.23
C ALA A 273 14.73 18.83 -41.79
N LEU A 274 15.57 19.64 -41.15
CA LEU A 274 15.26 21.00 -40.73
C LEU A 274 15.04 21.90 -41.96
N ALA A 275 15.92 21.84 -42.95
CA ALA A 275 15.76 22.59 -44.20
C ALA A 275 14.42 22.25 -44.87
N TRP A 276 14.10 20.95 -44.98
CA TRP A 276 12.82 20.49 -45.51
C TRP A 276 11.63 21.00 -44.69
N ALA A 277 11.73 20.99 -43.36
CA ALA A 277 10.66 21.42 -42.46
C ALA A 277 10.37 22.92 -42.59
N ILE A 278 11.41 23.74 -42.71
CA ILE A 278 11.31 25.20 -42.92
C ILE A 278 10.64 25.48 -44.27
N ASP A 279 11.07 24.79 -45.34
CA ASP A 279 10.50 24.94 -46.68
C ASP A 279 9.03 24.47 -46.77
N ASN A 280 8.63 23.49 -45.95
CA ASN A 280 7.32 22.87 -45.97
C ASN A 280 6.47 23.14 -44.72
N LYS A 281 6.56 24.34 -44.13
CA LYS A 281 5.88 24.73 -42.88
C LYS A 281 4.41 24.32 -42.76
N LYS A 282 3.62 24.43 -43.85
CA LYS A 282 2.19 24.04 -43.86
C LYS A 282 2.00 22.53 -43.71
N LYS A 283 2.84 21.71 -44.34
CA LYS A 283 2.79 20.25 -44.23
C LYS A 283 3.18 19.80 -42.82
N VAL A 284 4.24 20.40 -42.27
CA VAL A 284 4.70 20.14 -40.90
C VAL A 284 3.59 20.45 -39.89
N LEU A 285 2.96 21.61 -40.01
CA LEU A 285 1.83 21.99 -39.15
C LEU A 285 0.64 21.03 -39.30
N GLY A 286 0.31 20.65 -40.54
CA GLY A 286 -0.74 19.69 -40.83
C GLY A 286 -0.47 18.31 -40.21
N THR A 287 0.76 17.80 -40.32
CA THR A 287 1.16 16.53 -39.70
C THR A 287 1.16 16.60 -38.18
N ALA A 288 1.59 17.72 -37.59
CA ALA A 288 1.57 17.91 -36.14
C ALA A 288 0.14 17.95 -35.59
N LEU A 289 -0.77 18.66 -36.26
CA LEU A 289 -2.19 18.69 -35.92
C LEU A 289 -2.85 17.32 -36.09
N ALA A 290 -2.52 16.59 -37.16
CA ALA A 290 -3.02 15.23 -37.36
C ALA A 290 -2.53 14.26 -36.27
N ALA A 291 -1.25 14.35 -35.89
CA ALA A 291 -0.69 13.57 -34.79
C ALA A 291 -1.34 13.91 -33.44
N LEU A 292 -1.58 15.20 -33.17
CA LEU A 292 -2.32 15.64 -31.99
C LEU A 292 -3.74 15.09 -31.98
N ALA A 293 -4.48 15.23 -33.08
CA ALA A 293 -5.83 14.70 -33.21
C ALA A 293 -5.86 13.17 -33.03
N ALA A 294 -4.90 12.44 -33.59
CA ALA A 294 -4.76 11.00 -33.41
C ALA A 294 -4.49 10.63 -31.94
N SER A 295 -3.62 11.35 -31.23
CA SER A 295 -3.36 11.11 -29.80
C SER A 295 -4.61 11.37 -28.94
N LEU A 296 -5.35 12.45 -29.20
CA LEU A 296 -6.59 12.77 -28.51
C LEU A 296 -7.68 11.73 -28.79
N ALA A 297 -7.73 11.15 -30.00
CA ALA A 297 -8.65 10.09 -30.36
C ALA A 297 -8.38 8.76 -29.61
N VAL A 298 -7.19 8.58 -29.02
CA VAL A 298 -6.85 7.40 -28.19
C VAL A 298 -7.22 7.58 -26.73
N VAL A 299 -7.42 8.82 -26.25
CA VAL A 299 -7.80 9.12 -24.85
C VAL A 299 -9.05 8.33 -24.38
N PRO A 300 -10.13 8.19 -25.17
CA PRO A 300 -11.30 7.40 -24.75
C PRO A 300 -11.03 5.90 -24.58
N LYS A 301 -9.88 5.40 -25.06
CA LYS A 301 -9.47 3.99 -24.95
C LYS A 301 -8.55 3.72 -23.76
N LEU A 302 -8.13 4.75 -23.02
CA LEU A 302 -7.31 4.61 -21.82
C LEU A 302 -8.20 4.29 -20.61
N GLY A 303 -7.98 3.13 -20.00
CA GLY A 303 -8.64 2.75 -18.75
C GLY A 303 -8.01 3.46 -17.55
N CYS A 304 -8.84 4.11 -16.73
CA CYS A 304 -8.41 4.77 -15.51
C CYS A 304 -8.68 3.87 -14.30
N GLY A 305 -7.68 3.59 -13.46
CA GLY A 305 -7.82 2.80 -12.23
C GLY A 305 -7.21 3.52 -11.02
N ARG A 306 -7.76 3.29 -9.82
CA ARG A 306 -7.38 3.94 -8.55
C ARG A 306 -6.89 2.94 -7.50
N PRO A 307 -5.94 3.31 -6.61
CA PRO A 307 -5.62 2.60 -5.36
C PRO A 307 -6.16 3.34 -4.10
N GLU A 308 -6.76 2.64 -3.13
CA GLU A 308 -7.67 3.23 -2.10
C GLU A 308 -7.76 2.36 -0.80
N ASP A 309 -7.63 2.95 0.45
CA ASP A 309 -7.17 2.51 1.84
C ASP A 309 -8.11 2.09 3.09
N GLY A 310 -7.73 1.14 4.00
CA GLY A 310 -8.09 0.67 5.38
C GLY A 310 -8.81 -0.69 5.72
N THR A 311 -9.29 -0.84 6.98
CA THR A 311 -9.43 -2.08 7.83
C THR A 311 -10.84 -2.51 8.34
N ASP A 312 -10.90 -3.62 9.12
CA ASP A 312 -11.91 -4.68 9.05
C ASP A 312 -12.71 -5.06 10.35
N PRO A 313 -14.04 -5.30 10.24
CA PRO A 313 -14.82 -6.15 11.13
C PRO A 313 -15.54 -7.30 10.36
N LYS A 314 -14.95 -8.50 10.26
CA LYS A 314 -15.60 -9.65 9.57
C LYS A 314 -16.59 -10.45 10.42
N PRO A 315 -17.66 -10.98 9.79
CA PRO A 315 -18.54 -11.99 10.37
C PRO A 315 -17.97 -13.42 10.20
N ILE A 316 -18.50 -14.39 10.97
CA ILE A 316 -18.05 -15.79 10.99
C ILE A 316 -18.22 -16.51 9.63
N ASN A 317 -19.12 -16.02 8.77
CA ASN A 317 -19.33 -16.55 7.42
C ASN A 317 -18.34 -15.99 6.38
N MET A 318 -17.35 -15.19 6.81
CA MET A 318 -16.25 -14.75 5.96
C MET A 318 -14.92 -15.33 6.45
N CYS A 319 -14.05 -15.69 5.51
CA CYS A 319 -12.73 -16.22 5.78
C CYS A 319 -11.69 -15.44 4.98
N GLU A 320 -10.64 -15.00 5.66
CA GLU A 320 -9.46 -14.43 5.03
C GLU A 320 -8.32 -15.45 5.00
N ILE A 321 -7.74 -15.67 3.82
CA ILE A 321 -6.66 -16.65 3.63
C ILE A 321 -5.43 -15.90 3.13
N LEU A 322 -4.40 -15.85 3.96
CA LEU A 322 -3.11 -15.24 3.61
C LEU A 322 -2.24 -16.27 2.88
N VAL A 323 -2.08 -16.07 1.56
CA VAL A 323 -1.30 -16.97 0.70
C VAL A 323 0.10 -16.38 0.46
N SER A 324 1.12 -16.99 1.04
CA SER A 324 2.53 -16.67 0.77
C SER A 324 3.01 -17.40 -0.49
N LEU A 325 3.29 -16.64 -1.55
CA LEU A 325 3.82 -17.21 -2.79
C LEU A 325 5.33 -17.47 -2.67
N LYS A 326 5.79 -18.56 -3.31
CA LYS A 326 7.22 -18.82 -3.50
C LYS A 326 7.86 -17.69 -4.33
N PRO A 327 9.20 -17.49 -4.27
CA PRO A 327 9.89 -16.53 -5.13
C PRO A 327 9.58 -16.77 -6.61
N GLU A 328 9.47 -15.70 -7.41
CA GLU A 328 9.06 -15.77 -8.83
C GLU A 328 9.93 -16.72 -9.67
N SER A 329 11.21 -16.86 -9.32
CA SER A 329 12.15 -17.79 -9.96
C SER A 329 11.76 -19.27 -9.83
N HIS A 330 10.91 -19.60 -8.86
CA HIS A 330 10.43 -20.97 -8.60
C HIS A 330 9.04 -21.21 -9.19
N TRP A 331 8.46 -20.26 -9.92
CA TRP A 331 7.14 -20.42 -10.51
C TRP A 331 7.18 -21.33 -11.72
N ARG A 332 6.19 -22.24 -11.82
CA ARG A 332 6.09 -23.22 -12.89
C ARG A 332 6.02 -22.53 -14.25
N GLY A 333 6.91 -22.88 -15.18
CA GLY A 333 6.88 -22.42 -16.57
C GLY A 333 7.00 -20.91 -16.77
N GLY A 334 7.54 -20.16 -15.80
CA GLY A 334 7.57 -18.70 -15.88
C GLY A 334 6.18 -18.06 -15.86
N ALA A 335 5.21 -18.70 -15.21
CA ALA A 335 3.85 -18.19 -15.09
C ALA A 335 3.82 -16.76 -14.54
N SER A 336 2.85 -15.97 -14.96
CA SER A 336 2.62 -14.64 -14.41
C SER A 336 1.76 -14.69 -13.15
N LYS A 337 1.86 -13.68 -12.29
CA LYS A 337 0.99 -13.52 -11.11
C LYS A 337 -0.51 -13.59 -11.48
N ARG A 338 -0.88 -13.04 -12.63
CA ARG A 338 -2.27 -13.06 -13.13
C ARG A 338 -2.74 -14.47 -13.45
N GLN A 339 -1.90 -15.27 -14.11
CA GLN A 339 -2.22 -16.68 -14.39
C GLN A 339 -2.39 -17.49 -13.10
N LEU A 340 -1.53 -17.26 -12.10
CA LEU A 340 -1.68 -17.93 -10.79
C LEU A 340 -3.01 -17.56 -10.11
N ILE A 341 -3.41 -16.28 -10.14
CA ILE A 341 -4.70 -15.84 -9.61
C ILE A 341 -5.86 -16.52 -10.36
N ASP A 342 -5.81 -16.55 -11.70
CA ASP A 342 -6.86 -17.19 -12.51
C ASP A 342 -6.93 -18.72 -12.26
N GLU A 343 -5.80 -19.39 -11.98
CA GLU A 343 -5.76 -20.80 -11.57
C GLU A 343 -6.37 -21.03 -10.18
N MET A 344 -6.02 -20.18 -9.20
CA MET A 344 -6.58 -20.25 -7.85
C MET A 344 -8.10 -19.98 -7.86
N ASP A 345 -8.55 -18.98 -8.63
CA ASP A 345 -9.97 -18.65 -8.80
C ASP A 345 -10.75 -19.86 -9.31
N LYS A 346 -10.28 -20.48 -10.40
CA LYS A 346 -10.87 -21.71 -10.96
C LYS A 346 -10.89 -22.89 -9.99
N SER A 347 -9.88 -23.00 -9.12
CA SER A 347 -9.83 -24.07 -8.12
C SER A 347 -10.87 -23.83 -7.01
N MET A 348 -10.96 -22.59 -6.53
CA MET A 348 -11.87 -22.20 -5.46
C MET A 348 -13.34 -22.18 -5.91
N SER A 349 -13.62 -21.79 -7.16
CA SER A 349 -14.99 -21.80 -7.71
C SER A 349 -15.61 -23.20 -7.83
N ARG A 350 -14.87 -24.28 -7.56
CA ARG A 350 -15.41 -25.65 -7.53
C ARG A 350 -16.19 -25.95 -6.25
N PHE A 351 -15.96 -25.18 -5.18
CA PHE A 351 -16.65 -25.37 -3.91
C PHE A 351 -17.99 -24.62 -3.91
N PRO A 352 -19.12 -25.31 -3.74
CA PRO A 352 -20.42 -24.66 -3.65
C PRO A 352 -20.49 -23.68 -2.47
N GLY A 353 -21.03 -22.48 -2.71
CA GLY A 353 -21.22 -21.47 -1.66
C GLY A 353 -19.98 -20.65 -1.28
N ILE A 354 -18.82 -20.89 -1.93
CA ILE A 354 -17.62 -20.06 -1.75
C ILE A 354 -17.51 -19.05 -2.88
N GLU A 355 -17.35 -17.78 -2.54
CA GLU A 355 -17.13 -16.72 -3.51
C GLU A 355 -15.75 -16.06 -3.33
N PRO A 356 -14.68 -16.62 -3.93
CA PRO A 356 -13.31 -16.17 -3.68
C PRO A 356 -13.05 -14.75 -4.19
N SER A 357 -12.33 -13.95 -3.39
CA SER A 357 -11.81 -12.63 -3.77
C SER A 357 -10.30 -12.64 -3.60
N PHE A 358 -9.56 -12.09 -4.58
CA PHE A 358 -8.10 -12.08 -4.56
C PHE A 358 -7.57 -10.66 -4.44
N SER A 359 -6.83 -10.43 -3.35
CA SER A 359 -6.18 -9.17 -3.09
C SER A 359 -4.75 -9.34 -2.60
N GLN A 360 -4.12 -8.22 -2.24
CA GLN A 360 -2.81 -8.22 -1.58
C GLN A 360 -3.03 -7.62 -0.20
N PRO A 361 -2.39 -8.11 0.88
CA PRO A 361 -2.74 -7.71 2.24
C PRO A 361 -2.71 -6.20 2.46
N ILE A 362 -1.68 -5.50 1.94
CA ILE A 362 -1.63 -4.04 2.02
C ILE A 362 -2.77 -3.44 1.21
N ARG A 363 -3.02 -3.91 -0.02
CA ARG A 363 -4.11 -3.43 -0.88
C ARG A 363 -5.50 -3.70 -0.29
N ASP A 364 -5.67 -4.74 0.51
CA ASP A 364 -6.95 -5.19 1.06
C ASP A 364 -7.31 -4.49 2.36
N ASN A 365 -6.32 -4.41 3.27
CA ASN A 365 -6.29 -3.40 4.32
C ASN A 365 -6.26 -1.98 3.74
N VAL A 366 -6.26 -1.84 2.42
CA VAL A 366 -6.47 -0.61 1.71
C VAL A 366 -7.96 -0.59 1.19
N LEU A 367 -8.51 -1.67 0.69
CA LEU A 367 -9.93 -1.84 0.34
C LEU A 367 -10.95 -1.27 1.36
N GLU A 368 -10.74 -1.61 2.63
CA GLU A 368 -11.85 -1.65 3.58
C GLU A 368 -12.05 -0.35 4.37
N SER A 369 -11.09 0.55 4.62
CA SER A 369 -11.45 1.81 5.35
C SER A 369 -12.19 2.77 4.46
N ILE A 370 -11.96 2.75 3.15
CA ILE A 370 -12.60 3.71 2.25
C ILE A 370 -14.04 3.33 2.06
N SER A 371 -14.25 2.06 1.69
CA SER A 371 -15.55 1.61 1.25
C SER A 371 -16.33 0.88 2.34
N GLN A 372 -15.66 0.50 3.44
CA GLN A 372 -16.16 -0.33 4.54
C GLN A 372 -16.45 -1.78 4.14
N ILE A 373 -16.14 -2.16 2.89
CA ILE A 373 -16.52 -3.42 2.23
C ILE A 373 -15.40 -3.80 1.22
N ASP A 374 -15.39 -5.04 0.75
CA ASP A 374 -14.47 -5.49 -0.29
C ASP A 374 -15.00 -5.11 -1.69
N GLY A 375 -14.41 -4.09 -2.35
CA GLY A 375 -14.80 -3.75 -3.72
C GLY A 375 -14.23 -2.43 -4.28
N GLN A 376 -13.99 -2.38 -5.60
CA GLN A 376 -13.52 -1.17 -6.30
C GLN A 376 -14.63 -0.13 -6.53
N ILE A 377 -15.87 -0.59 -6.68
CA ILE A 377 -17.06 0.25 -6.87
C ILE A 377 -18.11 -0.25 -5.88
N VAL A 378 -18.60 0.65 -5.03
CA VAL A 378 -19.62 0.33 -4.02
C VAL A 378 -20.85 1.19 -4.27
N ILE A 379 -22.00 0.54 -4.41
CA ILE A 379 -23.31 1.18 -4.53
C ILE A 379 -24.00 1.07 -3.18
N LYS A 380 -24.21 2.21 -2.51
CA LYS A 380 -24.88 2.26 -1.20
C LYS A 380 -26.36 2.58 -1.41
N VAL A 381 -27.24 1.70 -0.94
CA VAL A 381 -28.69 1.91 -0.90
C VAL A 381 -29.06 2.40 0.50
N PHE A 382 -29.68 3.58 0.59
CA PHE A 382 -30.02 4.22 1.86
C PHE A 382 -31.53 4.25 2.08
N GLY A 383 -31.95 4.03 3.32
CA GLY A 383 -33.36 4.06 3.74
C GLY A 383 -33.52 3.58 5.19
N GLU A 384 -34.75 3.60 5.68
CA GLU A 384 -35.08 3.23 7.06
C GLU A 384 -35.53 1.76 7.20
N ASP A 385 -36.08 1.19 6.12
CA ASP A 385 -36.62 -0.18 6.09
C ASP A 385 -35.62 -1.15 5.45
N LEU A 386 -35.09 -2.07 6.27
CA LEU A 386 -34.08 -3.04 5.83
C LEU A 386 -34.61 -4.03 4.78
N ASP A 387 -35.89 -4.42 4.85
CA ASP A 387 -36.46 -5.39 3.92
C ASP A 387 -36.67 -4.76 2.53
N LEU A 388 -37.10 -3.49 2.52
CA LEU A 388 -37.15 -2.71 1.28
C LEU A 388 -35.76 -2.53 0.67
N LEU A 389 -34.76 -2.17 1.49
CA LEU A 389 -33.39 -1.95 1.04
C LEU A 389 -32.75 -3.21 0.46
N ARG A 390 -33.00 -4.39 1.05
CA ARG A 390 -32.54 -5.68 0.53
C ARG A 390 -33.09 -5.95 -0.87
N ASN A 391 -34.41 -5.84 -1.03
CA ASN A 391 -35.06 -6.03 -2.32
C ASN A 391 -34.53 -5.06 -3.38
N GLN A 392 -34.31 -3.79 -3.01
CA GLN A 392 -33.72 -2.79 -3.91
C GLN A 392 -32.26 -3.13 -4.25
N ALA A 393 -31.46 -3.58 -3.28
CA ALA A 393 -30.07 -3.97 -3.51
C ALA A 393 -29.97 -5.17 -4.48
N GLU A 394 -30.87 -6.15 -4.38
CA GLU A 394 -30.95 -7.26 -5.34
C GLU A 394 -31.36 -6.80 -6.75
N GLN A 395 -32.29 -5.85 -6.85
CA GLN A 395 -32.68 -5.27 -8.15
C GLN A 395 -31.50 -4.51 -8.78
N VAL A 396 -30.77 -3.72 -7.98
CA VAL A 396 -29.55 -3.03 -8.43
C VAL A 396 -28.49 -4.04 -8.85
N LEU A 397 -28.25 -5.10 -8.09
CA LEU A 397 -27.32 -6.17 -8.44
C LEU A 397 -27.69 -6.78 -9.79
N ASN A 398 -28.96 -7.13 -9.99
CA ASN A 398 -29.44 -7.71 -11.25
C ASN A 398 -29.30 -6.76 -12.45
N ALA A 399 -29.42 -5.45 -12.24
CA ALA A 399 -29.22 -4.46 -13.30
C ALA A 399 -27.73 -4.23 -13.63
N VAL A 400 -26.86 -4.32 -12.63
CA VAL A 400 -25.43 -3.98 -12.78
C VAL A 400 -24.58 -5.18 -13.20
N LYS A 401 -24.96 -6.42 -12.85
CA LYS A 401 -24.15 -7.63 -13.12
C LYS A 401 -23.81 -7.83 -14.61
N ASP A 402 -24.70 -7.39 -15.51
CA ASP A 402 -24.54 -7.58 -16.96
C ASP A 402 -23.87 -6.36 -17.65
N VAL A 403 -23.52 -5.33 -16.88
CA VAL A 403 -22.83 -4.15 -17.42
C VAL A 403 -21.42 -4.53 -17.86
N ARG A 404 -21.07 -4.18 -19.11
CA ARG A 404 -19.75 -4.43 -19.68
C ARG A 404 -18.65 -3.85 -18.77
N GLY A 405 -17.77 -4.71 -18.28
CA GLY A 405 -16.66 -4.35 -17.40
C GLY A 405 -16.85 -4.81 -15.94
N VAL A 406 -18.07 -5.20 -15.56
CA VAL A 406 -18.33 -5.83 -14.26
C VAL A 406 -17.86 -7.28 -14.33
N LYS A 407 -16.76 -7.59 -13.63
CA LYS A 407 -16.28 -8.98 -13.49
C LYS A 407 -17.10 -9.75 -12.44
N ARG A 408 -17.46 -9.07 -11.33
CA ARG A 408 -18.24 -9.62 -10.21
C ARG A 408 -18.99 -8.48 -9.53
N ALA A 409 -20.23 -8.75 -9.14
CA ALA A 409 -21.04 -7.89 -8.28
C ALA A 409 -21.76 -8.79 -7.28
N PHE A 410 -21.90 -8.32 -6.04
CA PHE A 410 -22.61 -9.01 -4.97
C PHE A 410 -23.20 -7.96 -4.01
N VAL A 411 -24.14 -8.37 -3.18
CA VAL A 411 -24.68 -7.53 -2.10
C VAL A 411 -24.00 -7.94 -0.80
N ASP A 412 -23.35 -6.98 -0.15
CA ASP A 412 -22.79 -7.20 1.18
C ASP A 412 -23.91 -7.31 2.23
N ARG A 413 -23.74 -8.22 3.21
CA ARG A 413 -24.70 -8.46 4.32
C ARG A 413 -26.14 -8.77 3.88
N LEU A 414 -26.31 -9.48 2.78
CA LEU A 414 -27.63 -9.90 2.29
C LEU A 414 -28.33 -10.91 3.23
N GLY A 415 -27.55 -11.68 4.00
CA GLY A 415 -28.04 -12.82 4.77
C GLY A 415 -28.88 -12.45 5.99
N GLU A 416 -30.00 -13.16 6.16
CA GLU A 416 -30.63 -13.32 7.47
C GLU A 416 -29.91 -14.42 8.22
N LEU A 417 -29.35 -14.10 9.38
CA LEU A 417 -28.94 -15.14 10.32
C LEU A 417 -30.21 -15.74 10.91
N PRO A 418 -30.37 -17.08 10.92
CA PRO A 418 -31.49 -17.70 11.59
C PRO A 418 -31.46 -17.31 13.07
N GLN A 419 -32.47 -16.56 13.51
CA GLN A 419 -32.60 -16.11 14.88
C GLN A 419 -33.72 -16.86 15.57
N LEU A 420 -33.44 -17.27 16.80
CA LEU A 420 -34.45 -17.80 17.70
C LEU A 420 -34.96 -16.66 18.59
N LEU A 421 -36.18 -16.22 18.35
CA LEU A 421 -36.81 -15.15 19.14
C LEU A 421 -37.64 -15.74 20.28
N ILE A 422 -37.16 -15.58 21.52
CA ILE A 422 -37.89 -15.98 22.72
C ILE A 422 -38.70 -14.76 23.21
N ARG A 423 -40.03 -14.82 23.03
CA ARG A 423 -40.95 -13.78 23.54
C ARG A 423 -41.53 -14.24 24.87
N VAL A 424 -41.17 -13.53 25.95
CA VAL A 424 -41.74 -13.78 27.27
C VAL A 424 -43.15 -13.19 27.33
N ASP A 425 -44.13 -14.05 27.56
CA ASP A 425 -45.50 -13.64 27.87
C ASP A 425 -45.54 -13.10 29.30
N ARG A 426 -45.75 -11.78 29.43
CA ARG A 426 -45.75 -11.07 30.72
C ARG A 426 -46.93 -11.47 31.60
N GLU A 427 -48.10 -11.74 31.00
CA GLU A 427 -49.29 -12.13 31.77
C GLU A 427 -49.11 -13.53 32.33
N ALA A 428 -48.56 -14.45 31.54
CA ALA A 428 -48.24 -15.79 32.00
C ALA A 428 -47.17 -15.76 33.10
N ALA A 429 -46.08 -15.00 32.92
CA ALA A 429 -45.03 -14.84 33.93
C ALA A 429 -45.58 -14.30 35.26
N ALA A 430 -46.45 -13.28 35.21
CA ALA A 430 -47.07 -12.70 36.40
C ALA A 430 -47.95 -13.69 37.18
N ARG A 431 -48.65 -14.62 36.50
CA ARG A 431 -49.44 -15.68 37.17
C ARG A 431 -48.57 -16.61 38.03
N TYR A 432 -47.30 -16.78 37.66
CA TYR A 432 -46.32 -17.57 38.40
C TYR A 432 -45.45 -16.71 39.35
N GLY A 433 -45.72 -15.40 39.47
CA GLY A 433 -44.93 -14.50 40.29
C GLY A 433 -43.52 -14.21 39.75
N LEU A 434 -43.24 -14.54 38.49
CA LEU A 434 -41.92 -14.41 37.88
C LEU A 434 -41.73 -13.03 37.25
N ASN A 435 -40.56 -12.43 37.45
CA ASN A 435 -40.15 -11.26 36.69
C ASN A 435 -39.61 -11.68 35.31
N VAL A 436 -39.82 -10.82 34.31
CA VAL A 436 -39.28 -11.03 32.96
C VAL A 436 -37.74 -11.07 32.99
N ALA A 437 -37.12 -10.24 33.84
CA ALA A 437 -35.68 -10.21 34.02
C ALA A 437 -35.13 -11.56 34.49
N ASP A 438 -35.79 -12.21 35.46
CA ASP A 438 -35.36 -13.50 36.00
C ASP A 438 -35.43 -14.60 34.92
N ILE A 439 -36.49 -14.59 34.12
CA ILE A 439 -36.65 -15.52 32.99
C ILE A 439 -35.55 -15.30 31.95
N GLN A 440 -35.23 -14.05 31.63
CA GLN A 440 -34.18 -13.70 30.67
C GLN A 440 -32.79 -14.11 31.18
N ASP A 441 -32.47 -13.83 32.44
CA ASP A 441 -31.18 -14.21 33.05
C ASP A 441 -30.99 -15.72 33.07
N VAL A 442 -32.03 -16.50 33.39
CA VAL A 442 -31.96 -17.97 33.34
C VAL A 442 -31.65 -18.43 31.91
N ILE A 443 -32.33 -17.89 30.89
CA ILE A 443 -32.12 -18.25 29.49
C ILE A 443 -30.69 -17.88 29.03
N GLU A 444 -30.20 -16.68 29.37
CA GLU A 444 -28.86 -16.22 29.01
C GLU A 444 -27.75 -17.06 29.66
N MET A 445 -27.90 -17.43 30.94
CA MET A 445 -26.96 -18.31 31.63
C MET A 445 -27.00 -19.71 31.01
N VAL A 446 -28.18 -20.32 30.98
CA VAL A 446 -28.38 -21.72 30.59
C VAL A 446 -27.97 -22.00 29.14
N LEU A 447 -28.34 -21.12 28.20
CA LEU A 447 -28.08 -21.31 26.78
C LEU A 447 -26.78 -20.62 26.35
N GLY A 448 -26.67 -19.32 26.65
CA GLY A 448 -25.58 -18.45 26.20
C GLY A 448 -24.29 -18.61 26.98
N GLY A 449 -24.33 -19.21 28.18
CA GLY A 449 -23.16 -19.39 29.03
C GLY A 449 -22.63 -18.07 29.59
N LYS A 450 -23.53 -17.12 29.88
CA LYS A 450 -23.20 -15.85 30.54
C LYS A 450 -22.34 -16.11 31.79
N PRO A 451 -21.17 -15.45 31.94
CA PRO A 451 -20.34 -15.62 33.13
C PRO A 451 -21.12 -15.28 34.40
N ALA A 452 -21.20 -16.24 35.32
CA ALA A 452 -21.81 -16.03 36.64
C ALA A 452 -20.84 -15.34 37.60
N THR A 453 -19.55 -15.62 37.47
CA THR A 453 -18.48 -14.96 38.22
C THR A 453 -17.14 -15.09 37.50
N GLN A 454 -16.07 -14.59 38.12
CA GLN A 454 -14.70 -14.71 37.62
C GLN A 454 -13.83 -15.41 38.66
N LEU A 455 -13.00 -16.33 38.20
CA LEU A 455 -11.94 -16.96 38.97
C LEU A 455 -10.63 -16.22 38.69
N TRP A 456 -9.94 -15.83 39.76
CA TRP A 456 -8.66 -15.14 39.72
C TRP A 456 -7.55 -16.09 40.14
N GLU A 457 -6.58 -16.31 39.24
CA GLU A 457 -5.37 -17.10 39.50
C GLU A 457 -4.16 -16.23 39.21
N GLY A 458 -3.65 -15.55 40.24
CA GLY A 458 -2.63 -14.50 40.09
C GLY A 458 -3.17 -13.35 39.24
N GLU A 459 -2.50 -13.08 38.11
CA GLU A 459 -2.90 -12.06 37.14
C GLU A 459 -3.88 -12.57 36.06
N ARG A 460 -4.21 -13.87 36.05
CA ARG A 460 -5.12 -14.45 35.05
C ARG A 460 -6.56 -14.42 35.56
N HIS A 461 -7.49 -14.09 34.66
CA HIS A 461 -8.92 -14.06 34.96
C HIS A 461 -9.64 -15.05 34.05
N TYR A 462 -10.39 -15.96 34.66
CA TYR A 462 -11.18 -16.96 33.96
C TYR A 462 -12.66 -16.72 34.26
N ALA A 463 -13.48 -16.69 33.21
CA ALA A 463 -14.93 -16.65 33.39
C ALA A 463 -15.42 -18.00 33.92
N VAL A 464 -16.23 -17.96 34.98
CA VAL A 464 -16.96 -19.13 35.50
C VAL A 464 -18.41 -18.99 35.05
N SER A 465 -18.83 -19.83 34.11
CA SER A 465 -20.19 -19.86 33.58
C SER A 465 -20.94 -21.11 34.00
N VAL A 466 -22.25 -20.98 34.13
CA VAL A 466 -23.18 -22.10 34.38
C VAL A 466 -24.02 -22.26 33.13
N ARG A 467 -24.08 -23.48 32.58
CA ARG A 467 -24.84 -23.80 31.35
C ARG A 467 -25.44 -25.19 31.47
N LEU A 468 -26.55 -25.44 30.76
CA LEU A 468 -27.07 -26.81 30.63
C LEU A 468 -26.12 -27.67 29.76
N ALA A 469 -26.22 -28.99 29.90
CA ALA A 469 -25.46 -29.92 29.08
C ALA A 469 -25.86 -29.80 27.60
N ASP A 470 -24.93 -30.05 26.67
CA ASP A 470 -25.14 -29.86 25.21
C ASP A 470 -26.43 -30.50 24.66
N PRO A 471 -26.82 -31.73 25.04
CA PRO A 471 -28.07 -32.34 24.54
C PRO A 471 -29.34 -31.59 24.96
N GLN A 472 -29.28 -30.82 26.06
CA GLN A 472 -30.40 -30.05 26.58
C GLN A 472 -30.46 -28.63 25.98
N ARG A 473 -29.38 -28.16 25.34
CA ARG A 473 -29.28 -26.82 24.72
C ARG A 473 -29.70 -26.84 23.25
N THR A 474 -30.76 -27.59 22.93
CA THR A 474 -31.33 -27.66 21.57
C THR A 474 -32.63 -26.88 21.50
N VAL A 475 -32.98 -26.41 20.28
CA VAL A 475 -34.22 -25.67 20.04
C VAL A 475 -35.47 -26.45 20.46
N SER A 476 -35.45 -27.78 20.28
CA SER A 476 -36.56 -28.66 20.69
C SER A 476 -36.75 -28.69 22.22
N ASN A 477 -35.67 -28.56 22.98
CA ASN A 477 -35.66 -28.69 24.44
C ASN A 477 -35.89 -27.35 25.16
N LEU A 478 -35.93 -26.22 24.45
CA LEU A 478 -36.18 -24.90 25.05
C LEU A 478 -37.47 -24.83 25.87
N ARG A 479 -38.54 -25.48 25.38
CA ARG A 479 -39.84 -25.51 26.07
C ARG A 479 -39.81 -26.30 27.38
N SER A 480 -38.78 -27.12 27.57
CA SER A 480 -38.58 -27.93 28.78
C SER A 480 -37.65 -27.27 29.81
N ILE A 481 -37.11 -26.09 29.52
CA ILE A 481 -36.26 -25.35 30.46
C ILE A 481 -37.13 -24.85 31.61
N THR A 482 -36.80 -25.28 32.82
CA THR A 482 -37.48 -24.88 34.04
C THR A 482 -36.90 -23.58 34.58
N VAL A 483 -37.76 -22.63 34.92
CA VAL A 483 -37.41 -21.43 35.69
C VAL A 483 -37.93 -21.62 37.11
N SER A 484 -37.09 -21.37 38.11
CA SER A 484 -37.53 -21.47 39.51
C SER A 484 -38.47 -20.31 39.84
N THR A 485 -39.63 -20.63 40.40
CA THR A 485 -40.59 -19.68 41.00
C THR A 485 -40.26 -19.41 42.45
#